data_AF-A0A173TE18-F1
#
_entry.id   AF-A0A173TE18-F1
#
_cell.length_a   1.000
_cell.length_b   1.000
_cell.length_c   1.000
_cell.angle_alpha   90.00
_cell.angle_beta   90.00
_cell.angle_gamma   90.00
#
_symmetry.space_group_name_H-M   'P 1'
#
loop_
_entity.id
_entity.type
_entity.pdbx_description
1 polymer ?
#
loop_
_entity_poly.entity_id
_entity_poly.type
_entity_poly.pdbx_seq_one_letter_code
_entity_poly.pdbx_strand_id
1 'polypeptide(L)'
;MQKRVKYMLIILLLLPLITMIVINLNRDKLENDRNFYGKECSVDQLKVTKNGYEKYECNVKNITKKKELGKIKYDYADNVTQFELTAAEYEKYAKGVDVFYIYTPECELKYKSNNGILTAAFSGKEEYLYPHRFTENEMEGFKNVVIENSKGKIFATYAFEAPFGAGQTSEGMPKYQDKKGRKLTSDFSVSLKSADGFIEGESIIKSGKYDQLFEDKDFYQKSTTKMTGLVDKFLLFSARLNKNYPDSDVNSYFAILFSILFGYVYCFKKRDIGLIAYAILALYCMLTEFDSPTTHVIILGAFAMALLWNSRSEEAEEGEENAEK
;
A
#
# COMPACT_ATOMS: atom_id res chain seq x y z
N MET A 1 -32.23 6.38 -39.14
CA MET A 1 -31.17 5.41 -38.76
C MET A 1 -29.96 6.10 -38.10
N GLN A 2 -29.43 7.19 -38.64
CA GLN A 2 -28.28 7.93 -38.07
C GLN A 2 -28.43 8.35 -36.59
N LYS A 3 -29.57 8.92 -36.18
CA LYS A 3 -29.79 9.29 -34.75
C LYS A 3 -29.65 8.09 -33.81
N ARG A 4 -30.17 6.92 -34.18
CA ARG A 4 -30.10 5.70 -33.36
C ARG A 4 -28.67 5.19 -33.20
N VAL A 5 -27.87 5.22 -34.27
CA VAL A 5 -26.44 4.83 -34.23
C VAL A 5 -25.63 5.80 -33.35
N LYS A 6 -25.95 7.10 -33.40
CA LYS A 6 -25.31 8.14 -32.57
C LYS A 6 -25.57 7.91 -31.09
N TYR A 7 -26.82 7.66 -30.69
CA TYR A 7 -27.16 7.34 -29.30
C TYR A 7 -26.52 6.03 -28.84
N MET A 8 -26.46 5.00 -29.69
CA MET A 8 -25.79 3.74 -29.37
C MET A 8 -24.30 3.92 -29.07
N LEU A 9 -23.58 4.75 -29.85
CA LEU A 9 -22.16 5.01 -29.62
C LEU A 9 -21.92 5.75 -28.29
N ILE A 10 -22.73 6.77 -27.99
CA ILE A 10 -22.64 7.51 -26.73
C ILE A 10 -22.93 6.59 -25.55
N ILE A 11 -23.95 5.74 -25.63
CA ILE A 11 -24.28 4.77 -24.59
C ILE A 11 -23.11 3.79 -24.37
N LEU A 12 -22.48 3.32 -25.46
CA LEU A 12 -21.31 2.42 -25.37
C LEU A 12 -20.11 3.08 -24.66
N LEU A 13 -19.87 4.38 -24.93
CA LEU A 13 -18.83 5.17 -24.29
C LEU A 13 -19.16 5.59 -22.86
N LEU A 14 -20.42 5.54 -22.43
CA LEU A 14 -20.78 5.80 -21.03
C LEU A 14 -20.81 4.52 -20.20
N LEU A 15 -20.89 3.36 -20.84
CA LEU A 15 -21.04 2.06 -20.17
C LEU A 15 -19.91 1.77 -19.16
N PRO A 16 -18.62 2.04 -19.43
CA PRO A 16 -17.55 1.84 -18.44
C PRO A 16 -17.69 2.75 -17.21
N LEU A 17 -18.09 4.02 -17.40
CA LEU A 17 -18.32 4.96 -16.30
C LEU A 17 -19.52 4.54 -15.44
N ILE A 18 -20.61 4.11 -16.07
CA ILE A 18 -21.78 3.56 -15.35
C ILE A 18 -21.37 2.31 -14.58
N THR A 19 -20.57 1.43 -15.19
CA THR A 19 -20.08 0.19 -14.56
C THR A 19 -19.19 0.50 -13.36
N MET A 20 -18.29 1.49 -13.46
CA MET A 20 -17.48 1.99 -12.34
C MET A 20 -18.38 2.41 -11.15
N ILE A 21 -19.43 3.20 -11.41
CA ILE A 21 -20.37 3.63 -10.38
C ILE A 21 -21.06 2.41 -9.76
N VAL A 22 -21.53 1.46 -10.57
CA VAL A 22 -22.18 0.24 -10.11
C VAL A 22 -21.26 -0.64 -9.27
N ILE A 23 -19.98 -0.77 -9.64
CA ILE A 23 -18.96 -1.49 -8.86
C ILE A 23 -18.83 -0.84 -7.48
N ASN A 24 -18.64 0.48 -7.43
CA ASN A 24 -18.49 1.22 -6.17
C ASN A 24 -19.74 1.12 -5.28
N LEU A 25 -20.94 1.27 -5.86
CA LEU A 25 -22.21 1.14 -5.13
C LEU A 25 -22.47 -0.27 -4.61
N ASN A 26 -21.88 -1.30 -5.23
CA ASN A 26 -22.01 -2.70 -4.81
C ASN A 26 -20.77 -3.23 -4.08
N ARG A 27 -19.85 -2.36 -3.65
CA ARG A 27 -18.63 -2.75 -2.93
C ARG A 27 -18.91 -3.70 -1.78
N ASP A 28 -19.92 -3.42 -0.95
CA ASP A 28 -20.28 -4.27 0.19
C ASP A 28 -20.61 -5.73 -0.17
N LYS A 29 -21.15 -5.95 -1.38
CA LYS A 29 -21.53 -7.28 -1.90
C LYS A 29 -20.41 -7.97 -2.66
N LEU A 30 -19.53 -7.19 -3.29
CA LEU A 30 -18.46 -7.69 -4.15
C LEU A 30 -17.16 -7.94 -3.37
N GLU A 31 -16.88 -7.10 -2.38
CA GLU A 31 -15.64 -7.15 -1.61
C GLU A 31 -15.74 -8.08 -0.41
N ASN A 32 -14.80 -9.01 -0.30
CA ASN A 32 -14.65 -9.88 0.85
C ASN A 32 -14.06 -9.10 2.04
N ASP A 33 -14.48 -9.49 3.24
CA ASP A 33 -13.81 -9.00 4.44
C ASP A 33 -12.44 -9.69 4.56
N ARG A 34 -11.40 -8.95 4.22
CA ARG A 34 -10.01 -9.42 4.22
C ARG A 34 -9.25 -8.95 5.45
N ASN A 35 -9.95 -8.38 6.43
CA ASN A 35 -9.33 -7.80 7.61
C ASN A 35 -9.00 -8.83 8.67
N PHE A 36 -7.89 -8.62 9.37
CA PHE A 36 -7.61 -9.29 10.63
C PHE A 36 -7.99 -8.37 11.79
N TYR A 37 -8.90 -8.83 12.65
CA TYR A 37 -9.38 -7.99 13.76
C TYR A 37 -8.63 -8.28 15.05
N GLY A 38 -8.05 -7.26 15.68
CA GLY A 38 -7.29 -7.48 16.92
C GLY A 38 -8.14 -7.97 18.10
N LYS A 39 -9.47 -7.80 18.06
CA LYS A 39 -10.40 -8.43 19.02
C LYS A 39 -10.44 -9.97 18.94
N GLU A 40 -9.94 -10.56 17.85
CA GLU A 40 -9.86 -12.01 17.68
C GLU A 40 -8.65 -12.60 18.41
N CYS A 41 -7.67 -11.76 18.78
CA CYS A 41 -6.50 -12.18 19.51
C CYS A 41 -6.86 -12.50 20.98
N SER A 42 -6.25 -13.54 21.52
CA SER A 42 -6.35 -13.88 22.94
C SER A 42 -4.97 -14.04 23.57
N VAL A 43 -4.90 -13.77 24.87
CA VAL A 43 -3.65 -13.86 25.66
C VAL A 43 -3.06 -15.28 25.62
N ASP A 44 -3.92 -16.30 25.71
CA ASP A 44 -3.52 -17.70 25.72
C ASP A 44 -2.89 -18.17 24.40
N GLN A 45 -3.27 -17.53 23.30
CA GLN A 45 -2.77 -17.85 21.97
C GLN A 45 -1.49 -17.07 21.59
N LEU A 46 -1.10 -16.06 22.37
CA LEU A 46 0.19 -15.38 22.23
C LEU A 46 1.31 -16.25 22.81
N LYS A 47 2.25 -16.62 21.94
CA LYS A 47 3.42 -17.43 22.30
C LYS A 47 4.65 -16.56 22.37
N VAL A 48 5.49 -16.80 23.37
CA VAL A 48 6.84 -16.24 23.41
C VAL A 48 7.68 -17.01 22.39
N THR A 49 8.13 -16.34 21.33
CA THR A 49 8.99 -16.92 20.29
C THR A 49 10.47 -16.66 20.55
N LYS A 50 10.78 -15.56 21.24
CA LYS A 50 12.13 -15.19 21.67
C LYS A 50 12.06 -14.59 23.07
N ASN A 51 12.93 -15.03 23.97
CA ASN A 51 13.23 -14.34 25.22
C ASN A 51 14.74 -14.42 25.46
N GLY A 52 15.42 -13.29 25.30
CA GLY A 52 16.86 -13.22 25.27
C GLY A 52 17.33 -11.82 25.62
N TYR A 53 18.46 -11.44 25.03
CA TYR A 53 19.05 -10.14 25.19
C TYR A 53 19.85 -9.77 23.94
N GLU A 54 19.91 -8.49 23.65
CA GLU A 54 20.93 -7.90 22.80
C GLU A 54 22.20 -7.68 23.62
N LYS A 55 23.36 -7.85 23.00
CA LYS A 55 24.68 -7.75 23.64
C LYS A 55 25.47 -6.64 22.95
N TYR A 56 25.91 -5.65 23.72
CA TYR A 56 26.75 -4.55 23.23
C TYR A 56 28.14 -4.61 23.85
N GLU A 57 29.17 -4.42 23.01
CA GLU A 57 30.57 -4.49 23.38
C GLU A 57 31.12 -3.13 23.83
N CYS A 58 31.64 -3.07 25.05
CA CYS A 58 32.12 -1.84 25.68
C CYS A 58 33.64 -1.87 25.86
N ASN A 59 34.33 -0.84 25.37
CA ASN A 59 35.78 -0.72 25.53
C ASN A 59 36.13 -0.03 26.85
N VAL A 60 36.94 -0.66 27.70
CA VAL A 60 37.31 -0.12 29.03
C VAL A 60 38.03 1.22 28.94
N LYS A 61 38.69 1.53 27.80
CA LYS A 61 39.35 2.82 27.57
C LYS A 61 38.38 4.01 27.60
N ASN A 62 37.09 3.77 27.36
CA ASN A 62 36.04 4.79 27.37
C ASN A 62 35.49 5.04 28.78
N ILE A 63 36.03 4.38 29.81
CA ILE A 63 35.65 4.60 31.21
C ILE A 63 36.45 5.76 31.82
N THR A 64 35.74 6.71 32.43
CA THR A 64 36.33 7.80 33.20
C THR A 64 36.00 7.65 34.69
N LYS A 65 37.03 7.63 35.55
CA LYS A 65 36.85 7.58 37.00
C LYS A 65 36.49 8.98 37.55
N LYS A 66 35.42 9.07 38.33
CA LYS A 66 34.97 10.28 39.03
C LYS A 66 34.89 10.06 40.54
N LYS A 67 35.05 11.15 41.30
CA LYS A 67 34.85 11.16 42.77
C LYS A 67 33.78 12.19 43.10
N GLU A 68 32.60 11.72 43.51
CA GLU A 68 31.46 12.57 43.89
C GLU A 68 31.08 12.29 45.34
N LEU A 69 30.99 13.35 46.16
CA LEU A 69 30.59 13.26 47.57
C LEU A 69 31.35 12.17 48.37
N GLY A 70 32.64 11.98 48.06
CA GLY A 70 33.49 10.97 48.72
C GLY A 70 33.36 9.54 48.18
N LYS A 71 32.41 9.26 47.28
CA LYS A 71 32.24 7.96 46.61
C LYS A 71 32.93 7.95 45.24
N ILE A 72 33.56 6.83 44.90
CA ILE A 72 34.15 6.61 43.58
C ILE A 72 33.09 6.02 42.67
N LYS A 73 32.95 6.60 41.48
CA LYS A 73 32.07 6.16 40.38
C LYS A 73 32.88 6.13 39.08
N TYR A 74 32.38 5.38 38.11
CA TYR A 74 33.03 5.19 36.82
C TYR A 74 32.00 5.43 35.72
N ASP A 75 32.23 6.42 34.88
CA ASP A 75 31.32 6.74 33.78
C ASP A 75 31.82 6.10 32.50
N TYR A 76 30.98 5.33 31.84
CA TYR A 76 31.21 4.86 30.47
C TYR A 76 30.49 5.80 29.50
N ALA A 77 31.18 6.21 28.45
CA ALA A 77 30.56 6.95 27.35
C ALA A 77 31.28 6.64 26.03
N ASP A 78 30.52 6.25 25.01
CA ASP A 78 30.98 6.20 23.62
C ASP A 78 29.97 6.90 22.70
N ASN A 79 30.07 6.67 21.39
CA ASN A 79 29.19 7.31 20.42
C ASN A 79 27.75 6.73 20.41
N VAL A 80 27.50 5.62 21.13
CA VAL A 80 26.25 4.85 21.10
C VAL A 80 25.54 4.89 22.45
N THR A 81 26.26 4.67 23.56
CA THR A 81 25.68 4.57 24.90
C THR A 81 26.49 5.30 25.97
N GLN A 82 25.79 5.66 27.05
CA GLN A 82 26.37 6.29 28.23
C GLN A 82 25.68 5.77 29.50
N PHE A 83 26.48 5.30 30.46
CA PHE A 83 25.98 4.82 31.74
C PHE A 83 27.03 4.94 32.86
N GLU A 84 26.58 4.79 34.11
CA GLU A 84 27.43 4.86 35.30
C GLU A 84 27.62 3.46 35.89
N LEU A 85 28.85 3.17 36.31
CA LEU A 85 29.25 1.99 37.05
C LEU A 85 29.63 2.38 38.49
N THR A 86 29.13 1.61 39.45
CA THR A 86 29.65 1.66 40.81
C THR A 86 31.08 1.10 40.87
N ALA A 87 31.82 1.44 41.92
CA ALA A 87 33.15 0.86 42.14
C ALA A 87 33.14 -0.68 42.20
N ALA A 88 32.08 -1.29 42.77
CA ALA A 88 31.97 -2.75 42.84
C ALA A 88 31.73 -3.38 41.46
N GLU A 89 30.92 -2.75 40.61
CA GLU A 89 30.66 -3.21 39.24
C GLU A 89 31.90 -3.08 38.35
N TYR A 90 32.60 -1.93 38.43
CA TYR A 90 33.85 -1.74 37.71
C TYR A 90 34.88 -2.83 38.09
N GLU A 91 35.09 -3.05 39.39
CA GLU A 91 36.02 -4.07 39.88
C GLU A 91 35.65 -5.49 39.43
N LYS A 92 34.35 -5.79 39.33
CA LYS A 92 33.87 -7.12 38.94
C LYS A 92 33.91 -7.36 37.42
N TYR A 93 33.51 -6.37 36.62
CA TYR A 93 33.22 -6.58 35.19
C TYR A 93 34.20 -5.91 34.24
N ALA A 94 34.85 -4.81 34.63
CA ALA A 94 35.66 -3.99 33.73
C ALA A 94 37.15 -3.94 34.10
N LYS A 95 37.52 -4.27 35.35
CA LYS A 95 38.92 -4.18 35.78
C LYS A 95 39.77 -5.32 35.20
N GLY A 96 40.89 -4.94 34.60
CA GLY A 96 41.89 -5.88 34.10
C GLY A 96 41.52 -6.57 32.78
N VAL A 97 40.42 -6.15 32.14
CA VAL A 97 40.01 -6.59 30.80
C VAL A 97 40.09 -5.42 29.81
N ASP A 98 40.24 -5.72 28.52
CA ASP A 98 40.20 -4.71 27.46
C ASP A 98 38.76 -4.31 27.11
N VAL A 99 37.84 -5.26 27.26
CA VAL A 99 36.46 -5.19 26.81
C VAL A 99 35.54 -5.87 27.82
N PHE A 100 34.35 -5.30 28.01
CA PHE A 100 33.25 -5.90 28.76
C PHE A 100 31.93 -5.74 27.99
N TYR A 101 30.81 -6.24 28.51
CA TYR A 101 29.55 -6.25 27.80
C TYR A 101 28.39 -5.73 28.64
N ILE A 102 27.48 -5.03 27.98
CA ILE A 102 26.15 -4.73 28.49
C ILE A 102 25.10 -5.53 27.72
N TYR A 103 23.98 -5.78 28.39
CA TYR A 103 22.91 -6.65 27.93
C TYR A 103 21.58 -5.94 28.07
N THR A 104 20.84 -5.83 26.97
CA THR A 104 19.49 -5.27 26.94
C THR A 104 18.49 -6.40 26.74
N PRO A 105 17.57 -6.65 27.68
CA PRO A 105 16.60 -7.73 27.55
C PRO A 105 15.71 -7.55 26.32
N GLU A 106 15.42 -8.64 25.62
CA GLU A 106 14.55 -8.65 24.44
C GLU A 106 13.52 -9.78 24.52
N CYS A 107 12.30 -9.50 24.09
CA CYS A 107 11.24 -10.49 23.98
C CYS A 107 10.49 -10.32 22.66
N GLU A 108 10.14 -11.45 22.02
CA GLU A 108 9.23 -11.48 20.90
C GLU A 108 8.03 -12.35 21.25
N LEU A 109 6.83 -11.81 21.03
CA LEU A 109 5.56 -12.50 21.14
C LEU A 109 4.95 -12.65 19.76
N LYS A 110 4.36 -13.81 19.49
CA LYS A 110 3.68 -14.10 18.24
C LYS A 110 2.33 -14.75 18.45
N TYR A 111 1.33 -14.21 17.77
CA TYR A 111 0.01 -14.79 17.59
C TYR A 111 -0.16 -15.18 16.13
N LYS A 112 -0.80 -16.33 15.89
CA LYS A 112 -1.14 -16.79 14.55
C LYS A 112 -2.51 -17.45 14.57
N SER A 113 -3.37 -17.02 13.65
CA SER A 113 -4.69 -17.57 13.41
C SER A 113 -4.86 -17.88 11.92
N ASN A 114 -6.08 -18.28 11.53
CA ASN A 114 -6.45 -18.41 10.12
C ASN A 114 -6.67 -17.05 9.45
N ASN A 115 -6.90 -15.98 10.22
CA ASN A 115 -7.24 -14.65 9.71
C ASN A 115 -6.01 -13.73 9.66
N GLY A 116 -5.07 -13.89 10.58
CA GLY A 116 -3.88 -13.04 10.63
C GLY A 116 -2.80 -13.48 11.60
N ILE A 117 -1.70 -12.74 11.54
CA ILE A 117 -0.51 -12.86 12.37
C ILE A 117 -0.35 -11.54 13.14
N LEU A 118 0.02 -11.63 14.42
CA LEU A 118 0.44 -10.48 15.21
C LEU A 118 1.82 -10.79 15.77
N THR A 119 2.78 -9.88 15.57
CA THR A 119 4.12 -9.97 16.13
C THR A 119 4.35 -8.77 17.03
N ALA A 120 4.87 -8.97 18.23
CA ALA A 120 5.22 -7.90 19.13
C ALA A 120 6.66 -8.08 19.62
N ALA A 121 7.52 -7.11 19.32
CA ALA A 121 8.90 -7.06 19.77
C ALA A 121 9.03 -6.07 20.92
N PHE A 122 9.65 -6.49 22.02
CA PHE A 122 9.90 -5.68 23.20
C PHE A 122 11.40 -5.58 23.47
N SER A 123 11.87 -4.36 23.73
CA SER A 123 13.23 -4.07 24.16
C SER A 123 13.22 -3.40 25.54
N GLY A 124 14.12 -3.87 26.41
CA GLY A 124 14.24 -3.38 27.78
C GLY A 124 14.72 -1.94 27.85
N LYS A 125 14.20 -1.18 28.81
CA LYS A 125 14.66 0.19 29.09
C LYS A 125 15.90 0.26 29.97
N GLU A 126 16.20 -0.82 30.68
CA GLU A 126 17.35 -0.93 31.56
C GLU A 126 18.41 -1.84 30.93
N GLU A 127 19.67 -1.43 31.04
CA GLU A 127 20.84 -2.17 30.60
C GLU A 127 21.48 -2.90 31.80
N TYR A 128 22.02 -4.09 31.55
CA TYR A 128 22.59 -4.95 32.59
C TYR A 128 24.03 -5.33 32.26
N LEU A 129 24.89 -5.46 33.27
CA LEU A 129 26.29 -5.93 33.11
C LEU A 129 26.41 -7.46 33.08
N TYR A 130 25.28 -8.15 33.07
CA TYR A 130 25.18 -9.59 33.02
C TYR A 130 23.99 -9.98 32.14
N PRO A 131 24.00 -11.18 31.54
CA PRO A 131 22.86 -11.71 30.79
C PRO A 131 21.57 -11.62 31.59
N HIS A 132 20.66 -10.73 31.17
CA HIS A 132 19.36 -10.52 31.79
C HIS A 132 18.25 -10.76 30.77
N ARG A 133 17.14 -11.33 31.23
CA ARG A 133 15.98 -11.67 30.39
C ARG A 133 14.71 -11.28 31.15
N PHE A 134 13.64 -10.99 30.41
CA PHE A 134 12.37 -10.73 31.03
C PHE A 134 11.86 -11.95 31.80
N THR A 135 11.29 -11.69 32.96
CA THR A 135 10.65 -12.68 33.81
C THR A 135 9.30 -13.13 33.22
N GLU A 136 8.78 -14.27 33.68
CA GLU A 136 7.47 -14.77 33.24
C GLU A 136 6.34 -13.77 33.54
N ASN A 137 6.37 -13.12 34.71
CA ASN A 137 5.40 -12.10 35.11
C ASN A 137 5.43 -10.87 34.19
N GLU A 138 6.62 -10.42 33.78
CA GLU A 138 6.74 -9.31 32.82
C GLU A 138 6.20 -9.69 31.45
N MET A 139 6.54 -10.89 30.97
CA MET A 139 6.03 -11.40 29.69
C MET A 139 4.50 -11.56 29.71
N GLU A 140 3.90 -11.97 30.83
CA GLU A 140 2.44 -11.99 30.99
C GLU A 140 1.85 -10.57 30.89
N GLY A 141 2.51 -9.59 31.53
CA GLY A 141 2.17 -8.17 31.38
C GLY A 141 2.24 -7.70 29.92
N PHE A 142 3.27 -8.10 29.18
CA PHE A 142 3.42 -7.78 27.75
C PHE A 142 2.27 -8.35 26.92
N LYS A 143 1.91 -9.64 27.13
CA LYS A 143 0.78 -10.25 26.42
C LYS A 143 -0.51 -9.49 26.65
N ASN A 144 -0.80 -9.11 27.90
CA ASN A 144 -1.99 -8.34 28.23
C ASN A 144 -2.01 -6.98 27.51
N VAL A 145 -0.89 -6.25 27.54
CA VAL A 145 -0.78 -4.96 26.85
C VAL A 145 -0.95 -5.08 25.35
N VAL A 146 -0.36 -6.11 24.71
CA VAL A 146 -0.53 -6.37 23.28
C VAL A 146 -2.00 -6.59 22.94
N ILE A 147 -2.70 -7.43 23.70
CA ILE A 147 -4.11 -7.76 23.43
C ILE A 147 -5.01 -6.54 23.66
N GLU A 148 -4.92 -5.87 24.81
CA GLU A 148 -5.76 -4.70 25.12
C GLU A 148 -5.60 -3.60 24.07
N ASN A 149 -4.36 -3.31 23.66
CA ASN A 149 -4.12 -2.29 22.65
C ASN A 149 -4.52 -2.74 21.24
N SER A 150 -4.66 -4.03 20.98
CA SER A 150 -5.07 -4.57 19.67
C SER A 150 -6.59 -4.66 19.50
N LYS A 151 -7.38 -4.77 20.58
CA LYS A 151 -8.85 -5.02 20.50
C LYS A 151 -9.62 -4.11 19.55
N GLY A 152 -9.28 -2.82 19.52
CA GLY A 152 -9.92 -1.82 18.66
C GLY A 152 -9.33 -1.66 17.26
N LYS A 153 -8.29 -2.43 16.91
CA LYS A 153 -7.53 -2.28 15.67
C LYS A 153 -7.95 -3.31 14.63
N ILE A 154 -7.79 -2.91 13.37
CA ILE A 154 -8.08 -3.71 12.18
C ILE A 154 -6.80 -3.75 11.36
N PHE A 155 -6.29 -4.93 11.07
CA PHE A 155 -5.01 -5.15 10.41
C PHE A 155 -5.20 -5.62 8.96
N ALA A 156 -4.36 -5.10 8.07
CA ALA A 156 -4.25 -5.48 6.66
C ALA A 156 -2.91 -6.20 6.39
N THR A 157 -2.70 -6.75 5.19
CA THR A 157 -1.47 -7.53 4.88
C THR A 157 -0.26 -6.63 4.65
N TYR A 158 -0.41 -5.55 3.87
CA TYR A 158 0.69 -4.70 3.46
C TYR A 158 0.43 -3.26 3.88
N ALA A 159 1.31 -2.69 4.70
CA ALA A 159 1.40 -1.23 4.83
C ALA A 159 2.81 -0.66 4.66
N PHE A 160 3.82 -1.51 4.46
CA PHE A 160 5.18 -1.06 4.15
C PHE A 160 5.71 -1.89 2.99
N GLU A 161 6.31 -1.19 2.02
CA GLU A 161 6.73 -1.67 0.69
C GLU A 161 5.65 -1.68 -0.40
N ALA A 162 5.03 -0.51 -0.61
CA ALA A 162 4.76 -0.14 -2.00
C ALA A 162 6.12 -0.11 -2.72
N PRO A 163 6.36 -0.93 -3.76
CA PRO A 163 7.57 -0.82 -4.55
C PRO A 163 7.59 0.56 -5.18
N PHE A 164 8.63 1.35 -4.88
CA PHE A 164 8.95 2.62 -5.53
C PHE A 164 7.88 3.73 -5.47
N GLY A 165 8.12 4.74 -4.63
CA GLY A 165 7.71 6.12 -4.93
C GLY A 165 6.29 6.57 -4.53
N ALA A 166 5.49 5.74 -3.85
CA ALA A 166 4.20 6.19 -3.31
C ALA A 166 4.35 6.73 -1.88
N GLY A 167 4.83 7.97 -1.79
CA GLY A 167 4.48 8.91 -0.72
C GLY A 167 4.91 8.55 0.70
N GLN A 168 5.99 9.19 1.15
CA GLN A 168 6.01 9.73 2.51
C GLN A 168 4.66 10.37 2.83
N THR A 169 4.25 10.23 4.09
CA THR A 169 3.08 10.89 4.67
C THR A 169 3.11 12.40 4.44
N SER A 170 2.55 12.84 3.34
CA SER A 170 2.04 14.20 3.16
C SER A 170 0.51 14.10 3.16
N GLU A 171 -0.09 14.99 3.93
CA GLU A 171 -1.53 15.19 4.07
C GLU A 171 -2.24 15.10 2.70
N GLY A 172 -3.07 14.07 2.47
CA GLY A 172 -3.79 14.01 1.21
C GLY A 172 -4.52 12.71 0.82
N MET A 173 -4.15 11.53 1.33
CA MET A 173 -4.93 10.31 1.06
C MET A 173 -5.88 9.99 2.22
N PRO A 174 -7.16 9.62 1.96
CA PRO A 174 -8.05 9.03 2.96
C PRO A 174 -7.40 7.74 3.50
N LYS A 175 -6.71 7.90 4.62
CA LYS A 175 -5.78 6.93 5.22
C LYS A 175 -6.46 5.58 5.44
N TYR A 176 -6.05 4.57 4.67
CA TYR A 176 -6.25 3.14 4.90
C TYR A 176 -7.60 2.81 5.54
N GLN A 177 -8.69 3.02 4.82
CA GLN A 177 -10.00 2.63 5.32
C GLN A 177 -10.44 1.31 4.68
N ASP A 178 -11.08 0.45 5.46
CA ASP A 178 -11.75 -0.71 4.91
C ASP A 178 -13.04 -0.31 4.17
N LYS A 179 -13.75 -1.29 3.61
CA LYS A 179 -15.02 -1.09 2.91
C LYS A 179 -16.11 -0.32 3.67
N LYS A 180 -16.01 -0.25 5.00
CA LYS A 180 -16.94 0.45 5.90
C LYS A 180 -16.42 1.82 6.35
N GLY A 181 -15.32 2.30 5.81
CA GLY A 181 -14.69 3.55 6.23
C GLY A 181 -13.88 3.45 7.53
N ARG A 182 -13.61 2.23 8.03
CA ARG A 182 -12.90 2.01 9.29
C ARG A 182 -11.39 2.04 9.05
N LYS A 183 -10.67 2.77 9.89
CA LYS A 183 -9.21 2.89 9.79
C LYS A 183 -8.51 1.54 10.03
N LEU A 184 -7.67 1.17 9.08
CA LEU A 184 -6.74 0.05 9.12
C LEU A 184 -5.43 0.48 9.80
N THR A 185 -4.76 -0.48 10.42
CA THR A 185 -3.50 -0.34 11.15
C THR A 185 -2.56 -1.45 10.71
N SER A 186 -1.30 -1.15 10.44
CA SER A 186 -0.26 -2.16 10.28
C SER A 186 0.49 -2.38 11.57
N ASP A 187 0.86 -1.28 12.21
CA ASP A 187 1.76 -1.28 13.34
C ASP A 187 1.42 -0.17 14.32
N PHE A 188 1.92 -0.34 15.54
CA PHE A 188 1.86 0.67 16.58
C PHE A 188 2.86 0.36 17.69
N SER A 189 3.29 1.41 18.40
CA SER A 189 4.14 1.27 19.57
C SER A 189 3.33 1.28 20.88
N VAL A 190 3.86 0.60 21.89
CA VAL A 190 3.41 0.67 23.28
C VAL A 190 4.62 0.92 24.17
N SER A 191 4.41 1.57 25.31
CA SER A 191 5.46 1.80 26.28
C SER A 191 5.02 1.28 27.64
N LEU A 192 5.85 0.44 28.24
CA LEU A 192 5.68 -0.06 29.61
C LEU A 192 6.78 0.51 30.51
N LYS A 193 6.67 0.25 31.81
CA LYS A 193 7.71 0.64 32.77
C LYS A 193 9.06 -0.04 32.47
N SER A 194 9.05 -1.34 32.15
CA SER A 194 10.27 -2.14 31.95
C SER A 194 10.77 -2.19 30.50
N ALA A 195 9.91 -1.93 29.51
CA ALA A 195 10.22 -2.11 28.10
C ALA A 195 9.41 -1.19 27.19
N ASP A 196 9.96 -0.90 26.01
CA ASP A 196 9.19 -0.36 24.88
C ASP A 196 8.89 -1.48 23.90
N GLY A 197 7.68 -1.46 23.33
CA GLY A 197 7.15 -2.49 22.46
C GLY A 197 6.74 -1.94 21.10
N PHE A 198 7.02 -2.68 20.05
CA PHE A 198 6.52 -2.44 18.70
C PHE A 198 5.70 -3.63 18.25
N ILE A 199 4.44 -3.39 17.87
CA ILE A 199 3.48 -4.41 17.47
C ILE A 199 3.18 -4.23 16.00
N GLU A 200 3.26 -5.32 15.24
CA GLU A 200 2.86 -5.41 13.84
C GLU A 200 1.77 -6.47 13.69
N GLY A 201 0.74 -6.17 12.90
CA GLY A 201 -0.32 -7.11 12.54
C GLY A 201 -0.46 -7.22 11.03
N GLU A 202 -0.62 -8.46 10.58
CA GLU A 202 -0.76 -8.81 9.18
C GLU A 202 -2.04 -9.63 9.00
N SER A 203 -2.91 -9.21 8.09
CA SER A 203 -3.96 -10.11 7.60
C SER A 203 -3.39 -11.14 6.64
N ILE A 204 -3.76 -12.41 6.80
CA ILE A 204 -3.40 -13.48 5.86
C ILE A 204 -4.60 -13.95 5.04
N ILE A 205 -5.74 -13.24 5.13
CA ILE A 205 -6.93 -13.56 4.35
C ILE A 205 -6.66 -13.25 2.89
N LYS A 206 -6.83 -14.26 2.04
CA LYS A 206 -6.64 -14.14 0.60
C LYS A 206 -7.75 -13.31 -0.02
N SER A 207 -7.38 -12.44 -0.95
CA SER A 207 -8.37 -11.72 -1.76
C SER A 207 -9.16 -12.69 -2.65
N GLY A 208 -10.48 -12.55 -2.64
CA GLY A 208 -11.36 -13.16 -3.62
C GLY A 208 -11.26 -12.48 -5.00
N LYS A 209 -12.05 -12.99 -5.94
CA LYS A 209 -11.96 -12.62 -7.36
C LYS A 209 -12.17 -11.11 -7.58
N TYR A 210 -13.25 -10.56 -7.02
CA TYR A 210 -13.69 -9.18 -7.26
C TYR A 210 -13.02 -8.13 -6.37
N ASP A 211 -12.24 -8.55 -5.39
CA ASP A 211 -11.49 -7.64 -4.51
C ASP A 211 -10.45 -6.81 -5.29
N GLN A 212 -10.05 -7.29 -6.48
CA GLN A 212 -9.19 -6.58 -7.42
C GLN A 212 -9.85 -5.35 -8.08
N LEU A 213 -11.16 -5.16 -7.91
CA LEU A 213 -11.89 -4.01 -8.45
C LEU A 213 -11.80 -2.77 -7.56
N PHE A 214 -11.21 -2.88 -6.38
CA PHE A 214 -11.17 -1.80 -5.39
C PHE A 214 -9.76 -1.23 -5.23
N GLU A 215 -9.70 0.03 -4.83
CA GLU A 215 -8.46 0.79 -4.68
C GLU A 215 -7.50 0.20 -3.63
N ASP A 216 -8.03 -0.57 -2.68
CA ASP A 216 -7.28 -1.18 -1.58
C ASP A 216 -6.74 -2.60 -1.91
N LYS A 217 -6.87 -3.04 -3.16
CA LYS A 217 -6.47 -4.40 -3.61
C LYS A 217 -5.04 -4.79 -3.22
N ASP A 218 -4.12 -3.83 -3.21
CA ASP A 218 -2.70 -4.07 -2.98
C ASP A 218 -2.34 -4.12 -1.48
N PHE A 219 -3.28 -3.79 -0.59
CA PHE A 219 -3.09 -3.89 0.86
C PHE A 219 -3.32 -5.31 1.41
N TYR A 220 -3.78 -6.24 0.57
CA TYR A 220 -4.10 -7.61 0.97
C TYR A 220 -3.34 -8.63 0.12
N GLN A 221 -3.29 -9.88 0.60
CA GLN A 221 -2.73 -10.97 -0.19
C GLN A 221 -3.42 -11.09 -1.54
N LYS A 222 -2.61 -11.18 -2.61
CA LYS A 222 -3.09 -11.29 -3.99
C LYS A 222 -4.04 -12.47 -4.15
N SER A 223 -5.04 -12.28 -5.00
CA SER A 223 -6.03 -13.32 -5.26
C SER A 223 -5.40 -14.56 -5.90
N THR A 224 -5.89 -15.72 -5.50
CA THR A 224 -5.60 -16.98 -6.20
C THR A 224 -6.33 -17.08 -7.55
N THR A 225 -7.37 -16.26 -7.77
CA THR A 225 -8.21 -16.31 -8.96
C THR A 225 -7.98 -15.07 -9.83
N LYS A 226 -7.42 -15.28 -11.02
CA LYS A 226 -7.17 -14.20 -11.97
C LYS A 226 -8.46 -13.79 -12.71
N MET A 227 -8.60 -12.49 -12.93
CA MET A 227 -9.67 -11.87 -13.71
C MET A 227 -9.30 -11.89 -15.22
N THR A 228 -9.50 -13.03 -15.88
CA THR A 228 -8.96 -13.27 -17.25
C THR A 228 -10.01 -13.20 -18.36
N GLY A 229 -11.29 -13.40 -18.04
CA GLY A 229 -12.37 -13.38 -19.04
C GLY A 229 -12.62 -11.99 -19.62
N LEU A 230 -13.32 -11.91 -20.76
CA LEU A 230 -13.63 -10.63 -21.41
C LEU A 230 -14.48 -9.71 -20.50
N VAL A 231 -15.44 -10.29 -19.79
CA VAL A 231 -16.24 -9.57 -18.77
C VAL A 231 -15.36 -9.10 -17.62
N ASP A 232 -14.42 -9.93 -17.18
CA ASP A 232 -13.51 -9.59 -16.08
C ASP A 232 -12.58 -8.42 -16.45
N LYS A 233 -12.05 -8.43 -17.68
CA LYS A 233 -11.25 -7.31 -18.23
C LYS A 233 -12.07 -6.03 -18.32
N PHE A 234 -13.32 -6.11 -18.77
CA PHE A 234 -14.21 -4.96 -18.81
C PHE A 234 -14.50 -4.39 -17.41
N LEU A 235 -14.70 -5.25 -16.42
CA LEU A 235 -14.88 -4.83 -15.02
C LEU A 235 -13.63 -4.17 -14.45
N LEU A 236 -12.44 -4.75 -14.69
CA LEU A 236 -11.16 -4.17 -14.27
C LEU A 236 -10.92 -2.81 -14.91
N PHE A 237 -11.13 -2.70 -16.22
CA PHE A 237 -11.04 -1.43 -16.93
C PHE A 237 -11.99 -0.39 -16.34
N SER A 238 -13.25 -0.77 -16.10
CA SER A 238 -14.23 0.11 -15.48
C SER A 238 -13.81 0.54 -14.07
N ALA A 239 -13.25 -0.37 -13.26
CA ALA A 239 -12.71 -0.05 -11.94
C ALA A 239 -11.55 0.95 -11.98
N ARG A 240 -10.65 0.85 -12.97
CA ARG A 240 -9.55 1.81 -13.20
C ARG A 240 -10.04 3.22 -13.56
N LEU A 241 -11.30 3.40 -13.94
CA LEU A 241 -11.87 4.74 -14.12
C LEU A 241 -12.18 5.44 -12.78
N ASN A 242 -12.05 4.75 -11.65
CA ASN A 242 -12.10 5.38 -10.33
C ASN A 242 -10.78 6.10 -10.05
N LYS A 243 -10.84 7.41 -9.78
CA LYS A 243 -9.68 8.26 -9.50
C LYS A 243 -8.78 7.74 -8.36
N ASN A 244 -9.36 7.06 -7.38
CA ASN A 244 -8.62 6.55 -6.22
C ASN A 244 -7.92 5.21 -6.50
N TYR A 245 -8.17 4.60 -7.67
CA TYR A 245 -7.53 3.35 -8.05
C TYR A 245 -6.01 3.58 -8.31
N PRO A 246 -5.10 2.69 -7.84
CA PRO A 246 -3.65 2.91 -7.90
C PRO A 246 -3.09 3.31 -9.28
N ASP A 247 -3.61 2.70 -10.35
CA ASP A 247 -3.26 2.98 -11.74
C ASP A 247 -4.49 3.50 -12.51
N SER A 248 -5.11 4.56 -11.98
CA SER A 248 -6.36 5.09 -12.52
C SER A 248 -6.22 5.64 -13.95
N ASP A 249 -7.01 5.11 -14.88
CA ASP A 249 -7.11 5.52 -16.28
C ASP A 249 -8.11 6.67 -16.53
N VAL A 250 -8.75 7.19 -15.47
CA VAL A 250 -9.87 8.16 -15.56
C VAL A 250 -9.56 9.37 -16.45
N ASN A 251 -8.37 9.96 -16.33
CA ASN A 251 -7.99 11.14 -17.10
C ASN A 251 -7.82 10.83 -18.58
N SER A 252 -7.11 9.74 -18.89
CA SER A 252 -6.90 9.25 -20.26
C SER A 252 -8.24 8.90 -20.92
N TYR A 253 -9.15 8.29 -20.17
CA TYR A 253 -10.49 7.98 -20.64
C TYR A 253 -11.31 9.23 -20.97
N PHE A 254 -11.34 10.22 -20.08
CA PHE A 254 -12.03 11.49 -20.33
C PHE A 254 -11.42 12.23 -21.52
N ALA A 255 -10.09 12.23 -21.68
CA ALA A 255 -9.44 12.83 -22.84
C ALA A 255 -9.95 12.20 -24.16
N ILE A 256 -10.01 10.87 -24.24
CA ILE A 256 -10.53 10.15 -25.41
C ILE A 256 -12.03 10.46 -25.63
N LEU A 257 -12.82 10.45 -24.56
CA LEU A 257 -14.24 10.78 -24.61
C LEU A 257 -14.45 12.20 -25.18
N PHE A 258 -13.70 13.18 -24.67
CA PHE A 258 -13.75 14.56 -25.14
C PHE A 258 -13.29 14.69 -26.59
N SER A 259 -12.23 14.01 -27.02
CA SER A 259 -11.79 14.00 -28.41
C SER A 259 -12.85 13.44 -29.36
N ILE A 260 -13.53 12.36 -28.97
CA ILE A 260 -14.60 11.75 -29.78
C ILE A 260 -15.82 12.69 -29.82
N LEU A 261 -16.22 13.28 -28.68
CA LEU A 261 -17.34 14.22 -28.62
C LEU A 261 -17.04 15.52 -29.37
N PHE A 262 -15.82 16.04 -29.28
CA PHE A 262 -15.38 17.23 -29.99
C PHE A 262 -15.32 17.00 -31.50
N GLY A 263 -14.71 15.90 -31.96
CA GLY A 263 -14.75 15.48 -33.36
C GLY A 263 -16.19 15.26 -33.85
N TYR A 264 -17.07 14.81 -32.97
CA TYR A 264 -18.49 14.68 -33.27
C TYR A 264 -19.21 16.03 -33.45
N VAL A 265 -18.86 17.05 -32.66
CA VAL A 265 -19.45 18.41 -32.74
C VAL A 265 -18.87 19.21 -33.92
N TYR A 266 -17.57 19.07 -34.22
CA TYR A 266 -16.88 19.88 -35.22
C TYR A 266 -16.82 19.26 -36.63
N CYS A 267 -16.76 17.93 -36.77
CA CYS A 267 -16.53 17.28 -38.09
C CYS A 267 -17.80 16.75 -38.78
N PHE A 268 -18.99 16.81 -38.15
CA PHE A 268 -20.20 16.21 -38.74
C PHE A 268 -20.99 17.16 -39.67
N LYS A 269 -20.47 17.33 -40.88
CA LYS A 269 -21.31 17.62 -42.07
C LYS A 269 -21.44 16.44 -43.04
N LYS A 270 -20.49 15.49 -43.09
CA LYS A 270 -20.58 14.26 -43.92
C LYS A 270 -20.32 12.98 -43.10
N ARG A 271 -20.73 11.87 -43.68
CA ARG A 271 -21.03 10.57 -43.05
C ARG A 271 -19.79 9.66 -43.08
N ASP A 272 -18.94 9.71 -42.06
CA ASP A 272 -17.76 8.84 -42.01
C ASP A 272 -17.81 7.71 -40.97
N ILE A 273 -17.68 6.49 -41.49
CA ILE A 273 -17.57 5.21 -40.77
C ILE A 273 -16.22 5.11 -40.01
N GLY A 274 -15.21 5.89 -40.43
CA GLY A 274 -13.86 5.88 -39.85
C GLY A 274 -13.80 6.27 -38.38
N LEU A 275 -14.63 7.21 -37.91
CA LEU A 275 -14.63 7.62 -36.50
C LEU A 275 -15.25 6.54 -35.58
N ILE A 276 -16.22 5.76 -36.09
CA ILE A 276 -16.79 4.62 -35.37
C ILE A 276 -15.74 3.51 -35.25
N ALA A 277 -15.02 3.22 -36.35
CA ALA A 277 -13.90 2.28 -36.33
C ALA A 277 -12.79 2.73 -35.38
N TYR A 278 -12.48 4.03 -35.34
CA TYR A 278 -11.51 4.63 -34.42
C TYR A 278 -11.95 4.53 -32.95
N ALA A 279 -13.21 4.85 -32.63
CA ALA A 279 -13.75 4.72 -31.27
C ALA A 279 -13.75 3.25 -30.80
N ILE A 280 -14.09 2.31 -31.70
CA ILE A 280 -14.02 0.87 -31.44
C ILE A 280 -12.57 0.42 -31.23
N LEU A 281 -11.64 0.89 -32.06
CA LEU A 281 -10.21 0.56 -31.95
C LEU A 281 -9.59 1.14 -30.68
N ALA A 282 -9.90 2.38 -30.32
CA ALA A 282 -9.44 3.00 -29.08
C ALA A 282 -9.98 2.27 -27.84
N LEU A 283 -11.28 1.90 -27.86
CA LEU A 283 -11.88 1.09 -26.79
C LEU A 283 -11.26 -0.32 -26.73
N TYR A 284 -11.00 -0.93 -27.87
CA TYR A 284 -10.32 -2.23 -27.97
C TYR A 284 -8.90 -2.17 -27.40
N CYS A 285 -8.09 -1.17 -27.80
CA CYS A 285 -6.73 -0.98 -27.30
C CYS A 285 -6.69 -0.73 -25.78
N MET A 286 -7.68 -0.02 -25.23
CA MET A 286 -7.81 0.16 -23.78
C MET A 286 -8.20 -1.12 -23.05
N LEU A 287 -9.06 -1.96 -23.65
CA LEU A 287 -9.49 -3.24 -23.06
C LEU A 287 -8.42 -4.36 -23.15
N THR A 288 -7.43 -4.22 -24.02
CA THR A 288 -6.40 -5.25 -24.25
C THR A 288 -5.10 -5.04 -23.47
N GLU A 289 -5.02 -4.08 -22.53
CA GLU A 289 -3.80 -3.76 -21.75
C GLU A 289 -2.56 -3.59 -22.66
N PHE A 290 -2.49 -2.49 -23.40
CA PHE A 290 -1.20 -2.03 -23.92
C PHE A 290 -0.56 -1.10 -22.88
N ASP A 291 0.35 -1.64 -22.07
CA ASP A 291 1.11 -0.99 -21.00
C ASP A 291 2.11 0.10 -21.47
N SER A 292 1.73 1.01 -22.38
CA SER A 292 2.71 1.94 -22.92
C SER A 292 2.17 3.28 -23.43
N PRO A 293 2.94 4.39 -23.26
CA PRO A 293 2.80 5.64 -24.02
C PRO A 293 2.65 5.43 -25.54
N THR A 294 3.11 4.30 -26.07
CA THR A 294 2.93 3.89 -27.47
C THR A 294 1.45 3.85 -27.87
N THR A 295 0.54 3.48 -26.98
CA THR A 295 -0.91 3.45 -27.27
C THR A 295 -1.44 4.86 -27.54
N HIS A 296 -0.96 5.86 -26.80
CA HIS A 296 -1.36 7.25 -26.99
C HIS A 296 -0.80 7.82 -28.30
N VAL A 297 0.43 7.45 -28.68
CA VAL A 297 1.06 7.82 -29.96
C VAL A 297 0.35 7.16 -31.15
N ILE A 298 -0.05 5.89 -31.03
CA ILE A 298 -0.80 5.19 -32.08
C ILE A 298 -2.20 5.79 -32.24
N ILE A 299 -2.87 6.12 -31.14
CA ILE A 299 -4.19 6.75 -31.13
C ILE A 299 -4.11 8.18 -31.71
N LEU A 300 -3.16 9.02 -31.27
CA LEU A 300 -2.94 10.36 -31.87
C LEU A 300 -2.51 10.27 -33.34
N GLY A 301 -1.66 9.31 -33.69
CA GLY A 301 -1.19 9.08 -35.05
C GLY A 301 -2.33 8.66 -35.98
N ALA A 302 -3.21 7.76 -35.53
CA ALA A 302 -4.39 7.36 -36.29
C ALA A 302 -5.40 8.52 -36.43
N PHE A 303 -5.54 9.37 -35.41
CA PHE A 303 -6.39 10.57 -35.47
C PHE A 303 -5.84 11.62 -36.44
N ALA A 304 -4.52 11.88 -36.39
CA ALA A 304 -3.85 12.78 -37.32
C ALA A 304 -3.93 12.28 -38.77
N MET A 305 -3.78 10.97 -38.99
CA MET A 305 -3.93 10.35 -40.30
C MET A 305 -5.37 10.42 -40.81
N ALA A 306 -6.38 10.25 -39.94
CA ALA A 306 -7.78 10.43 -40.32
C ALA A 306 -8.12 11.88 -40.69
N LEU A 307 -7.54 12.85 -39.98
CA LEU A 307 -7.67 14.28 -40.32
C LEU A 307 -6.99 14.63 -41.65
N LEU A 308 -5.76 14.13 -41.88
CA LEU A 308 -5.03 14.30 -43.14
C LEU A 308 -5.69 13.61 -44.33
N TRP A 309 -6.35 12.47 -44.10
CA TRP A 309 -7.10 11.78 -45.15
C TRP A 309 -8.35 12.56 -45.56
N ASN A 310 -9.07 13.15 -44.61
CA ASN A 310 -10.22 14.00 -44.92
C ASN A 310 -9.83 15.31 -45.62
N SER A 311 -8.71 15.93 -45.26
CA SER A 311 -8.25 17.16 -45.96
C SER A 311 -7.88 16.89 -47.43
N ARG A 312 -7.29 15.73 -47.73
CA ARG A 312 -6.97 15.33 -49.12
C ARG A 312 -8.21 15.03 -49.97
N SER A 313 -9.30 14.55 -49.36
CA SER A 313 -10.55 14.33 -50.11
C SER A 313 -11.25 15.63 -50.49
N GLU A 314 -11.10 16.70 -49.69
CA GLU A 314 -11.65 18.03 -49.99
C GLU A 314 -10.89 18.70 -51.15
N GLU A 315 -9.55 18.59 -51.20
CA GLU A 315 -8.75 19.09 -52.33
C GLU A 315 -9.02 18.35 -53.65
N ALA A 316 -9.39 17.06 -53.58
CA ALA A 316 -9.74 16.26 -54.76
C ALA A 316 -11.13 16.59 -55.31
N GLU A 317 -12.13 16.85 -54.45
CA GLU A 317 -13.47 17.31 -54.87
C GLU A 317 -13.40 18.73 -55.49
N GLU A 318 -12.59 19.66 -54.96
CA GLU A 318 -12.41 21.01 -55.55
C GLU A 318 -11.60 21.01 -56.86
N GLY A 319 -10.70 20.04 -57.05
CA GLY A 319 -9.92 19.88 -58.28
C GLY A 319 -10.75 19.39 -59.48
N GLU A 320 -11.73 18.51 -59.24
CA GLU A 320 -12.65 18.05 -60.29
C GLU A 320 -13.68 19.12 -60.67
N GLU A 321 -14.19 19.91 -59.72
CA GLU A 321 -15.18 20.97 -59.99
C GLU A 321 -14.59 22.16 -60.78
N ASN A 322 -13.27 22.38 -60.70
CA ASN A 322 -12.57 23.41 -61.49
C ASN A 322 -12.06 22.89 -62.84
N ALA A 323 -12.03 21.58 -63.09
CA ALA A 323 -11.69 21.00 -64.39
C ALA A 323 -12.90 20.90 -65.34
N GLU A 324 -14.12 21.06 -64.82
CA GLU A 324 -15.38 21.06 -65.59
C GLU A 324 -15.95 22.47 -65.88
N LYS A 325 -15.19 23.55 -65.66
CA LYS A 325 -15.53 24.93 -66.06
C LYS A 325 -14.61 25.48 -67.15
#